data_AF-A0A381W5Q8-F1
#
_entry.id   AF-A0A381W5Q8-F1
#
_cell.length_a   1.000
_cell.length_b   1.000
_cell.length_c   1.000
_cell.angle_alpha   90.00
_cell.angle_beta   90.00
_cell.angle_gamma   90.00
#
_symmetry.space_group_name_H-M   'P 1'
#
loop_
_entity.id
_entity.type
_entity.pdbx_description
1 polymer ?
#
loop_
_entity_poly.entity_id
_entity_poly.type
_entity_poly.pdbx_seq_one_letter_code
_entity_poly.pdbx_strand_id
1 'polypeptide(L)' 'VRTGGWMIMEVGLGDHPQKAKSIFESNGYAEPKLIKDYNGDDRVLVVEI' A
#
# COMPACT_ATOMS: atom_id res chain seq x y z
N VAL A 1 8.01 5.66 13.38
CA VAL A 1 7.18 4.44 13.47
C VAL A 1 8.04 3.31 14.05
N ARG A 2 7.45 2.27 14.65
CA ARG A 2 8.20 1.21 15.36
C ARG A 2 8.51 0.06 14.40
N THR A 3 9.73 -0.48 14.47
CA THR A 3 10.15 -1.67 13.70
C THR A 3 9.27 -2.87 14.05
N GLY A 4 8.90 -3.66 13.05
CA GLY A 4 7.86 -4.69 13.11
C GLY A 4 6.42 -4.14 13.11
N GLY A 5 6.25 -2.85 12.76
CA GLY A 5 4.97 -2.17 12.75
C GLY A 5 4.29 -2.21 11.38
N TRP A 6 3.02 -1.82 11.35
CA TRP A 6 2.25 -1.77 10.10
C TRP A 6 1.76 -0.35 9.82
N MET A 7 1.87 0.07 8.56
CA MET A 7 1.14 1.21 8.00
C MET A 7 0.02 0.68 7.12
N ILE A 8 -1.21 1.13 7.38
CA ILE A 8 -2.40 0.77 6.62
C ILE A 8 -3.05 2.09 6.19
N MET A 9 -3.17 2.30 4.89
CA MET A 9 -3.59 3.58 4.31
C MET A 9 -4.60 3.37 3.18
N GLU A 10 -5.56 4.27 3.07
CA GLU A 10 -6.45 4.31 1.90
C GLU A 10 -5.72 4.92 0.70
N VAL A 11 -6.00 4.42 -0.50
CA VAL A 11 -5.52 4.95 -1.77
C VAL A 11 -6.69 5.38 -2.67
N GLY A 12 -6.44 6.38 -3.52
CA GLY A 12 -7.35 6.80 -4.59
C GLY A 12 -7.51 5.75 -5.69
N LEU A 13 -8.40 6.01 -6.65
CA LEU A 13 -8.71 5.13 -7.78
C LEU A 13 -7.74 5.27 -8.97
N GLY A 14 -7.94 4.44 -9.99
CA GLY A 14 -7.20 4.49 -11.24
C GLY A 14 -5.77 3.97 -11.04
N ASP A 15 -4.78 4.78 -11.45
CA ASP A 15 -3.37 4.41 -11.32
C ASP A 15 -2.74 4.76 -9.97
N HIS A 16 -3.48 5.48 -9.12
CA HIS A 16 -3.01 5.92 -7.80
C HIS A 16 -2.54 4.76 -6.90
N PRO A 17 -3.24 3.61 -6.77
CA PRO A 17 -2.80 2.50 -5.91
C PRO A 17 -1.40 1.99 -6.28
N GLN A 18 -1.15 1.84 -7.59
CA GLN A 18 0.13 1.32 -8.09
C GLN A 18 1.25 2.35 -7.95
N LYS A 19 0.96 3.64 -8.19
CA LYS A 19 1.92 4.72 -7.94
C LYS A 19 2.30 4.81 -6.46
N ALA A 20 1.31 4.76 -5.56
CA ALA A 20 1.56 4.76 -4.11
C ALA A 20 2.41 3.56 -3.69
N LYS A 21 2.05 2.34 -4.14
CA LYS A 21 2.82 1.12 -3.90
C LYS A 21 4.27 1.25 -4.38
N SER A 22 4.50 1.77 -5.58
CA SER A 22 5.85 1.90 -6.16
C SER A 22 6.79 2.80 -5.35
N ILE A 23 6.26 3.79 -4.62
CA ILE A 23 7.06 4.63 -3.73
C ILE A 23 7.65 3.79 -2.60
N PHE A 24 6.87 2.93 -1.97
CA PHE A 24 7.36 2.08 -0.88
C PHE A 24 8.32 1.01 -1.37
N GLU A 25 8.04 0.39 -2.51
CA GLU A 25 8.96 -0.57 -3.15
C GLU A 25 10.32 0.08 -3.46
N SER A 26 10.31 1.29 -4.03
CA SER A 26 11.55 2.02 -4.37
C SER A 26 12.34 2.49 -3.14
N ASN A 27 11.68 2.62 -1.98
CA ASN A 27 12.32 3.00 -0.72
C ASN A 27 12.77 1.79 0.12
N GLY A 28 12.71 0.57 -0.42
CA GLY A 28 13.23 -0.63 0.23
C GLY A 28 12.31 -1.23 1.30
N TYR A 29 11.03 -0.86 1.34
CA TYR A 29 10.06 -1.53 2.19
C TYR A 29 9.75 -2.94 1.65
N ALA A 30 9.66 -3.90 2.56
CA ALA A 30 9.37 -5.29 2.20
C ALA A 30 7.91 -5.42 1.72
N GLU A 31 7.75 -5.86 0.46
CA GLU A 31 6.51 -6.24 -0.21
C GLU A 31 5.23 -5.47 0.21
N PRO A 32 5.06 -4.21 -0.22
CA PRO A 32 3.80 -3.49 -0.05
C PRO A 32 2.63 -4.22 -0.74
N LYS A 33 1.52 -4.39 -0.02
CA LYS A 33 0.34 -5.13 -0.50
C LYS A 33 -0.84 -4.20 -0.73
N LEU A 34 -1.55 -4.43 -1.85
CA LEU A 34 -2.82 -3.79 -2.13
C LEU A 34 -3.96 -4.76 -1.85
N ILE A 35 -4.97 -4.29 -1.12
CA ILE A 35 -6.19 -5.04 -0.81
C ILE A 35 -7.36 -4.37 -1.54
N LYS A 36 -8.19 -5.20 -2.15
CA LYS A 36 -9.38 -4.77 -2.87
C LYS A 36 -10.55 -4.48 -1.92
N ASP A 37 -11.34 -3.47 -2.25
CA ASP A 37 -12.65 -3.28 -1.63
C ASP A 37 -13.69 -4.27 -2.18
N TYR A 38 -14.95 -4.15 -1.74
CA TYR A 38 -16.05 -5.00 -2.20
C TYR A 38 -16.43 -4.78 -3.68
N ASN A 39 -15.95 -3.71 -4.32
CA ASN A 39 -16.16 -3.42 -5.74
C ASN A 39 -15.03 -3.95 -6.62
N GLY A 40 -13.96 -4.50 -6.02
CA GLY A 40 -12.80 -5.03 -6.73
C GLY A 40 -11.71 -3.99 -7.01
N ASP A 41 -11.86 -2.76 -6.49
CA ASP A 41 -10.88 -1.70 -6.63
C ASP A 41 -9.79 -1.81 -5.56
N ASP A 42 -8.53 -1.59 -5.93
CA ASP A 42 -7.44 -1.52 -4.95
C ASP A 42 -7.63 -0.26 -4.09
N ARG A 43 -7.91 -0.45 -2.80
CA ARG A 43 -8.28 0.65 -1.89
C ARG A 43 -7.41 0.77 -0.66
N VAL A 44 -6.76 -0.30 -0.24
CA VAL A 44 -5.93 -0.30 0.97
C VAL A 44 -4.51 -0.72 0.62
N LEU A 45 -3.54 0.12 0.97
CA LEU A 45 -2.12 -0.18 0.92
C LEU A 45 -1.64 -0.57 2.32
N VAL A 46 -1.01 -1.74 2.41
CA VAL A 46 -0.42 -2.29 3.64
C VAL A 46 1.09 -2.38 3.48
N VAL A 47 1.83 -1.80 4.42
CA VAL A 47 3.30 -1.76 4.43
C VAL A 47 3.82 -2.15 5.82
N GLU A 48 4.77 -3.08 5.86
CA GLU A 48 5.50 -3.46 7.08
C GLU A 48 6.74 -2.55 7.25
N ILE A 49 7.04 -2.13 8.48
CA ILE A 49 8.14 -1.21 8.83
C ILE A 49 9.23 -1.91 9.62
#